data_AF-A0A382YUW3-F1
#
_entry.id   AF-A0A382YUW3-F1
#
_cell.length_a   1.000
_cell.length_b   1.000
_cell.length_c   1.000
_cell.angle_alpha   90.00
_cell.angle_beta   90.00
_cell.angle_gamma   90.00
#
_symmetry.space_group_name_H-M   'P 1'
#
loop_
_entity.id
_entity.type
_entity.pdbx_description
1 polymer ?
#
loop_
_entity_poly.entity_id
_entity_poly.type
_entity_poly.pdbx_seq_one_letter_code
_entity_poly.pdbx_strand_id
1 'polypeptide(L)' 'MRFAIIRFPGTWSDRDCAHILQNILGQKADILWHKEENLEEYDVAILPGGFSYGDYLRCGSIAQFSPIMKGVEQFASS' A
#
# COMPACT_ATOMS: atom_id res chain seq x y z
N MET A 1 1.15 -15.33 6.68
CA MET A 1 0.32 -14.13 6.52
C MET A 1 0.51 -13.59 5.12
N ARG A 2 -0.47 -12.88 4.58
CA ARG A 2 -0.41 -12.28 3.25
C ARG A 2 -0.45 -10.76 3.37
N PHE A 3 0.55 -10.09 2.85
CA PHE A 3 0.76 -8.65 2.99
C PHE A 3 0.37 -7.92 1.71
N ALA A 4 -0.44 -6.88 1.83
CA ALA A 4 -0.72 -5.92 0.77
C ALA A 4 0.23 -4.72 0.88
N ILE A 5 1.07 -4.49 -0.12
CA ILE A 5 1.95 -3.32 -0.21
C ILE A 5 1.32 -2.34 -1.19
N ILE A 6 0.77 -1.24 -0.71
CA ILE A 6 -0.03 -0.33 -1.53
C ILE A 6 0.87 0.68 -2.24
N ARG A 7 0.83 0.70 -3.57
CA ARG A 7 1.63 1.60 -4.40
C ARG A 7 0.77 2.69 -5.03
N PHE A 8 1.11 3.94 -4.71
CA PHE A 8 0.62 5.15 -5.38
C PHE A 8 1.63 5.62 -6.43
N PRO A 9 1.22 6.48 -7.39
CA PRO A 9 2.18 7.22 -8.21
C PRO A 9 3.14 7.98 -7.30
N GLY A 10 4.47 7.79 -7.42
CA GLY A 10 5.48 8.44 -6.57
C GLY A 10 5.82 7.71 -5.25
N THR A 11 5.21 6.54 -4.98
CA THR A 11 5.74 5.60 -3.97
C THR A 11 7.10 5.08 -4.45
N TRP A 12 8.09 5.03 -3.54
CA TRP A 12 9.45 4.59 -3.87
C TRP A 12 9.95 3.40 -3.05
N SER A 13 9.38 3.15 -1.87
CA SER A 13 9.86 2.13 -0.93
C SER A 13 9.01 0.86 -0.97
N ASP A 14 8.12 0.70 -1.96
CA ASP A 14 7.30 -0.50 -2.16
C ASP A 14 8.15 -1.74 -2.34
N ARG A 15 9.24 -1.63 -3.11
CA ARG A 15 10.17 -2.74 -3.35
C ARG A 15 11.02 -3.09 -2.14
N ASP A 16 11.35 -2.10 -1.30
CA ASP A 16 12.09 -2.34 -0.06
C ASP A 16 11.23 -3.13 0.92
N CYS A 17 9.95 -2.76 1.06
CA CYS A 17 8.97 -3.53 1.83
C CYS A 17 8.84 -4.96 1.28
N ALA A 18 8.71 -5.12 -0.04
CA ALA A 18 8.60 -6.43 -0.67
C ALA A 18 9.85 -7.28 -0.44
N HIS A 19 11.04 -6.67 -0.54
CA HIS A 19 12.31 -7.36 -0.33
C HIS A 19 12.42 -7.91 1.09
N ILE A 20 12.14 -7.09 2.11
CA ILE A 20 12.19 -7.52 3.51
C ILE A 20 11.17 -8.64 3.75
N LEU A 21 9.93 -8.47 3.30
CA LEU A 21 8.87 -9.44 3.54
C LEU A 21 9.15 -10.78 2.84
N GLN A 22 9.50 -10.76 1.56
CA GLN A 22 9.66 -11.97 0.76
C GLN A 22 11.00 -12.65 0.99
N ASN A 23 12.12 -11.90 0.97
CA ASN A 23 13.46 -12.48 0.93
C ASN A 23 14.10 -12.65 2.31
N ILE A 24 13.69 -11.85 3.31
CA ILE A 24 14.26 -11.91 4.66
C ILE A 24 13.32 -12.63 5.61
N LEU A 25 12.03 -12.29 5.58
CA LEU A 25 11.02 -12.82 6.49
C LEU A 25 10.25 -14.03 5.95
N GLY A 26 10.40 -14.36 4.65
CA GLY A 26 9.74 -15.50 4.01
C GLY A 26 8.20 -15.41 3.97
N GLN A 27 7.64 -14.20 4.01
CA GLN A 27 6.20 -13.95 3.96
C GLN A 27 5.71 -13.70 2.53
N LYS A 28 4.43 -14.02 2.29
CA LYS A 28 3.77 -13.67 1.02
C LYS A 28 3.42 -12.19 1.03
N ALA A 29 3.81 -11.46 -0.01
CA ALA A 29 3.49 -10.05 -0.14
C ALA A 29 3.21 -9.71 -1.60
N ASP A 30 2.14 -8.97 -1.84
CA ASP A 30 1.71 -8.52 -3.16
C ASP A 30 1.76 -6.99 -3.22
N ILE A 31 2.32 -6.41 -4.29
CA ILE A 31 2.33 -4.96 -4.50
C ILE A 31 1.10 -4.57 -5.30
N LEU A 32 0.16 -3.89 -4.65
CA LEU A 32 -1.13 -3.51 -5.21
C LEU A 32 -1.09 -2.10 -5.77
N TRP A 33 -1.72 -1.89 -6.91
CA TRP A 33 -1.84 -0.58 -7.51
C TRP A 33 -2.98 0.21 -6.85
N HIS A 34 -2.80 1.51 -6.64
CA HIS A 34 -3.77 2.35 -5.92
C HIS A 34 -5.20 2.40 -6.51
N LYS A 35 -5.41 1.89 -7.73
CA LYS A 35 -6.72 1.77 -8.38
C LYS A 35 -7.47 0.48 -8.06
N GLU A 36 -6.85 -0.48 -7.38
CA GLU A 36 -7.53 -1.66 -6.84
C GLU A 36 -8.44 -1.26 -5.68
N GLU A 37 -9.38 -2.12 -5.27
CA GLU A 37 -10.41 -1.74 -4.27
C GLU A 37 -10.53 -2.70 -3.08
N ASN A 38 -10.09 -3.95 -3.22
CA ASN A 38 -10.35 -5.02 -2.25
C ASN A 38 -9.06 -5.42 -1.51
N LEU A 39 -9.12 -5.53 -0.18
CA LEU A 39 -8.04 -6.02 0.69
C LEU A 39 -8.43 -7.25 1.54
N GLU A 40 -9.59 -7.88 1.28
CA GLU A 40 -10.18 -8.98 2.07
C GLU A 40 -9.30 -10.23 2.14
N GLU A 41 -8.44 -10.47 1.14
CA GLU A 41 -7.53 -11.63 1.12
C GLU A 41 -6.20 -11.40 1.85
N TYR A 42 -5.99 -10.22 2.44
CA TYR A 42 -4.75 -9.83 3.08
C TYR A 42 -4.91 -9.73 4.59
N ASP A 43 -3.88 -10.14 5.33
CA ASP A 43 -3.84 -10.06 6.79
C ASP A 43 -3.22 -8.73 7.27
N VAL A 44 -2.47 -8.04 6.40
CA VAL A 44 -1.75 -6.81 6.73
C VAL A 44 -1.73 -5.88 5.51
N ALA A 45 -2.11 -4.62 5.71
CA ALA A 45 -1.93 -3.55 4.73
C ALA A 45 -0.74 -2.65 5.10
N ILE A 46 0.15 -2.40 4.15
CA ILE A 46 1.30 -1.51 4.29
C ILE A 46 1.09 -0.32 3.35
N LEU A 47 1.17 0.89 3.90
CA LEU A 47 1.29 2.15 3.18
C LEU A 47 2.78 2.54 3.16
N PRO A 48 3.54 2.23 2.09
CA PRO A 48 4.97 2.50 2.03
C PRO A 48 5.22 4.01 1.90
N GLY A 49 6.43 4.42 2.30
CA GLY A 49 6.88 5.79 2.14
C GLY A 49 7.13 6.19 0.69
N GLY A 50 7.48 7.47 0.51
CA GLY A 50 7.76 8.09 -0.78
C GLY A 50 7.17 9.48 -0.87
N PHE A 51 6.90 9.91 -2.10
CA PHE A 51 6.32 11.20 -2.44
C PHE A 51 5.08 10.94 -3.29
N SER A 52 4.03 10.39 -2.66
CA SER A 52 2.80 10.04 -3.37
C SER A 52 2.22 11.27 -4.08
N TYR A 53 1.97 11.15 -5.38
CA TYR A 53 1.60 12.26 -6.26
C TYR A 53 2.55 13.45 -6.16
N GLY A 54 3.84 13.20 -5.90
CA GLY A 54 4.91 14.19 -5.73
C GLY A 54 4.69 15.18 -4.59
N ASP A 55 3.82 14.87 -3.62
CA ASP A 55 3.44 15.76 -2.51
C ASP A 55 2.93 17.14 -2.97
N TYR A 56 2.36 17.23 -4.18
CA TYR A 56 2.06 18.50 -4.88
C TYR A 56 1.15 19.48 -4.11
N LEU A 57 0.22 18.98 -3.29
CA LEU A 57 -0.63 19.81 -2.44
C LEU A 57 -0.15 19.78 -0.98
N ARG A 58 -0.08 18.58 -0.42
CA ARG A 58 0.50 18.23 0.88
C ARG A 58 0.88 16.75 0.82
N CYS A 59 1.84 16.32 1.62
CA CYS A 59 2.21 14.90 1.70
C CYS A 59 0.98 14.00 1.88
N GLY A 60 0.83 13.01 0.99
CA GLY A 60 -0.27 12.06 1.00
C GLY A 60 -1.68 12.60 0.72
N SER A 61 -1.89 13.92 0.59
CA SER A 61 -3.25 14.47 0.57
C SER A 61 -4.02 14.14 -0.71
N ILE A 62 -3.33 13.88 -1.81
CA ILE A 62 -3.97 13.45 -3.06
C ILE A 62 -4.22 11.93 -3.04
N ALA A 63 -3.38 11.17 -2.35
CA ALA A 63 -3.45 9.70 -2.30
C ALA A 63 -4.76 9.20 -1.69
N GLN A 64 -5.32 9.94 -0.70
CA GLN A 64 -6.57 9.59 -0.02
C GLN A 64 -7.76 9.39 -0.98
N PHE A 65 -7.76 10.01 -2.16
CA PHE A 65 -8.85 9.90 -3.14
C PHE A 65 -8.73 8.66 -4.04
N SER A 66 -7.71 7.84 -3.87
CA SER A 66 -7.51 6.63 -4.68
C SER A 66 -8.52 5.55 -4.30
N PRO A 67 -9.01 4.75 -5.28
CA PRO A 67 -9.98 3.68 -5.02
C PRO A 67 -9.59 2.73 -3.87
N ILE A 68 -8.30 2.38 -3.76
CA ILE A 68 -7.81 1.43 -2.75
C ILE A 68 -8.00 1.92 -1.32
N MET A 69 -8.12 3.23 -1.10
CA MET A 69 -8.31 3.80 0.23
C MET A 69 -9.67 3.43 0.83
N LYS A 70 -10.69 3.15 0.00
CA LYS A 70 -11.95 2.57 0.47
C LYS A 70 -11.72 1.20 1.13
N GLY A 71 -10.91 0.35 0.49
CA GLY A 71 -10.52 -0.94 1.03
C GLY A 71 -9.69 -0.81 2.31
N VAL A 72 -8.79 0.19 2.38
CA VAL A 72 -8.00 0.48 3.59
C VAL A 72 -8.90 0.91 4.75
N GLU A 73 -9.87 1.80 4.51
CA GLU A 73 -10.84 2.25 5.52
C GLU A 73 -11.68 1.08 6.06
N GLN A 74 -12.16 0.21 5.17
CA GLN A 74 -12.88 -1.01 5.54
C GLN A 74 -12.02 -1.96 6.37
N PHE A 75 -10.79 -2.25 5.90
CA PHE A 75 -9.82 -3.11 6.58
C PHE A 75 -9.45 -2.59 7.98
N ALA A 76 -9.32 -1.27 8.14
CA ALA A 76 -8.99 -0.67 9.44
C ALA A 76 -10.18 -0.65 10.42
N SER A 77 -11.41 -0.79 9.91
CA SER A 77 -12.65 -0.74 10.70
C SER A 77 -13.17 -2.12 11.12
N SER A 78 -12.56 -3.21 10.62
CA SER A 78 -12.96 -4.60 10.88
C SER A 78 -12.31 -5.21 12.11
#